data_AF-A0A7C1P0G9-F1
#
_entry.id   AF-A0A7C1P0G9-F1
#
_cell.length_a   1.000
_cell.length_b   1.000
_cell.length_c   1.000
_cell.angle_alpha   90.00
_cell.angle_beta   90.00
_cell.angle_gamma   90.00
#
_symmetry.space_group_name_H-M   'P 1'
#
loop_
_entity.id
_entity.type
_entity.pdbx_description
1 polymer ?
#
loop_
_entity_poly.entity_id
_entity_poly.type
_entity_poly.pdbx_seq_one_letter_code
_entity_poly.pdbx_strand_id
1 'polypeptide(L)'
;MKKKVLIDTDPGVDDALALLMALNLDEVEIMGFVSEPGNVPSEKGSANIVRLLDALGADSSLYDRVYTGARKPLARDLITAEW
;
A
#
# COMPACT_ATOMS: atom_id res chain seq x y z
N MET A 1 17.73 -12.35 -11.21
CA MET A 1 17.39 -12.04 -9.80
C MET A 1 16.17 -11.13 -9.81
N LYS A 2 15.19 -11.35 -8.92
CA LYS A 2 14.06 -10.43 -8.76
C LYS A 2 14.52 -9.14 -8.08
N LYS A 3 13.91 -8.02 -8.44
CA LYS A 3 14.10 -6.71 -7.82
C LYS A 3 13.24 -6.64 -6.55
N LYS A 4 13.90 -6.51 -5.41
CA LYS A 4 13.23 -6.34 -4.12
C LYS A 4 12.66 -4.93 -4.00
N VAL A 5 11.38 -4.82 -3.69
CA VAL A 5 10.69 -3.54 -3.54
C VAL A 5 9.91 -3.48 -2.23
N LEU A 6 9.97 -2.33 -1.57
CA LEU A 6 9.02 -1.95 -0.52
C LEU A 6 8.08 -0.93 -1.15
N ILE A 7 6.77 -1.11 -0.99
CA ILE A 7 5.77 -0.21 -1.56
C ILE A 7 5.31 0.76 -0.48
N ASP A 8 5.60 2.04 -0.68
CA ASP A 8 5.14 3.15 0.16
C ASP A 8 3.98 3.84 -0.57
N THR A 9 2.78 3.88 0.02
CA THR A 9 1.55 4.27 -0.69
C THR A 9 0.45 4.78 0.25
N ASP A 10 -0.39 5.69 -0.24
CA ASP A 10 -1.62 6.16 0.39
C ASP A 10 -2.84 5.69 -0.45
N PRO A 11 -3.18 4.39 -0.38
CA PRO A 11 -3.79 3.63 -1.47
C PRO A 11 -5.12 4.23 -1.96
N GLY A 12 -5.01 4.96 -3.08
CA GLY A 12 -6.09 5.40 -3.95
C GLY A 12 -6.37 4.40 -5.09
N VAL A 13 -7.11 4.87 -6.09
CA VAL A 13 -7.53 4.02 -7.23
C VAL A 13 -6.35 3.66 -8.11
N ASP A 14 -5.45 4.60 -8.35
CA ASP A 14 -4.22 4.41 -9.12
C ASP A 14 -3.20 3.52 -8.39
N ASP A 15 -3.09 3.64 -7.05
CA ASP A 15 -2.26 2.73 -6.25
C ASP A 15 -2.75 1.28 -6.32
N ALA A 16 -4.07 1.06 -6.29
CA ALA A 16 -4.64 -0.27 -6.44
C ALA A 16 -4.25 -0.93 -7.77
N LEU A 17 -4.24 -0.14 -8.86
CA LEU A 17 -3.77 -0.59 -10.17
C LEU A 17 -2.27 -0.89 -10.16
N ALA A 18 -1.46 -0.03 -9.52
CA ALA A 18 -0.02 -0.26 -9.38
C ALA A 18 0.30 -1.52 -8.56
N LEU A 19 -0.44 -1.79 -7.48
CA LEU A 19 -0.31 -3.01 -6.69
C LEU A 19 -0.66 -4.25 -7.52
N LEU A 20 -1.77 -4.21 -8.26
CA LEU A 20 -2.16 -5.28 -9.18
C LEU A 20 -1.04 -5.57 -10.18
N MET A 21 -0.47 -4.53 -10.79
CA MET A 21 0.66 -4.69 -11.72
C MET A 21 1.88 -5.31 -11.00
N ALA A 22 2.29 -4.76 -9.86
CA ALA A 22 3.46 -5.22 -9.11
C ALA A 22 3.37 -6.68 -8.68
N LEU A 23 2.18 -7.14 -8.27
CA LEU A 23 1.93 -8.53 -7.90
C LEU A 23 2.05 -9.52 -9.07
N ASN A 24 1.92 -9.04 -10.31
CA ASN A 24 1.96 -9.84 -11.53
C ASN A 24 3.28 -9.71 -12.32
N LEU A 25 4.26 -8.95 -11.82
CA LEU A 25 5.58 -8.82 -12.46
C LEU A 25 6.56 -9.86 -11.90
N ASP A 26 7.01 -10.77 -12.76
CA ASP A 26 7.96 -11.83 -12.39
C ASP A 26 9.32 -11.29 -11.93
N GLU A 27 9.71 -10.13 -12.44
CA GLU A 27 10.93 -9.43 -12.06
C GLU A 27 10.83 -8.70 -10.71
N VAL A 28 9.66 -8.67 -10.05
CA VAL A 28 9.44 -7.97 -8.78
C VAL A 28 9.27 -8.95 -7.63
N GLU A 29 9.94 -8.66 -6.51
CA GLU A 29 9.75 -9.33 -5.22
C GLU A 29 9.28 -8.29 -4.21
N ILE A 30 8.01 -8.35 -3.81
CA ILE A 30 7.45 -7.42 -2.84
C ILE A 30 7.89 -7.84 -1.43
N MET A 31 8.63 -6.94 -0.77
CA MET A 31 9.12 -7.13 0.59
C MET A 31 8.12 -6.71 1.65
N GLY A 32 7.14 -5.88 1.29
CA GLY A 32 6.08 -5.39 2.17
C GLY A 32 5.52 -4.07 1.67
N PHE A 33 4.60 -3.54 2.48
CA PHE A 33 3.86 -2.31 2.20
C PHE A 33 3.90 -1.39 3.41
N VAL A 34 4.01 -0.10 3.18
CA VAL A 34 3.88 0.94 4.20
C VAL A 34 2.79 1.89 3.74
N SER A 35 1.78 2.07 4.59
CA SER A 35 0.70 3.01 4.33
C SER A 35 1.01 4.37 4.94
N GLU A 36 1.01 5.42 4.14
CA GLU A 36 1.25 6.82 4.54
C GLU A 36 -0.03 7.66 4.41
N PRO A 37 -0.10 8.85 5.04
CA PRO A 37 -1.30 9.68 5.02
C PRO A 37 -1.32 10.56 3.76
N GLY A 38 -2.43 10.51 3.02
CA GLY A 38 -2.62 11.30 1.80
C GLY A 38 -4.08 11.28 1.36
N ASN A 39 -4.42 10.50 0.32
CA ASN A 39 -5.80 10.27 -0.12
C ASN A 39 -6.72 9.85 1.02
N VAL A 40 -6.20 9.04 1.94
CA VAL A 40 -6.85 8.56 3.15
C VAL A 40 -5.88 8.64 4.34
N PRO A 41 -6.38 8.58 5.60
CA PRO A 41 -5.54 8.39 6.78
C PRO A 41 -4.80 7.06 6.69
N SER A 42 -3.56 7.03 7.19
CA SER A 42 -2.66 5.89 7.06
C SER A 42 -3.27 4.56 7.52
N GLU A 43 -4.05 4.54 8.60
CA GLU A 43 -4.71 3.34 9.12
C GLU A 43 -5.76 2.79 8.16
N LYS A 44 -6.52 3.68 7.54
CA LYS A 44 -7.49 3.31 6.49
C LYS A 44 -6.74 2.80 5.26
N GLY A 45 -5.61 3.43 4.93
CA GLY A 45 -4.73 2.95 3.86
C GLY A 45 -4.22 1.52 4.12
N SER A 46 -3.70 1.21 5.31
CA SER A 46 -3.28 -0.16 5.66
C SER A 46 -4.42 -1.16 5.51
N ALA A 47 -5.61 -0.80 5.98
CA ALA A 47 -6.80 -1.64 5.81
C ALA A 47 -7.19 -1.81 4.33
N ASN A 48 -7.02 -0.78 3.51
CA ASN A 48 -7.25 -0.88 2.05
C ASN A 48 -6.24 -1.78 1.37
N ILE A 49 -4.94 -1.71 1.74
CA ILE A 49 -3.91 -2.63 1.21
C ILE A 49 -4.31 -4.07 1.51
N VAL A 50 -4.69 -4.39 2.76
CA VAL A 50 -5.13 -5.75 3.13
C VAL A 50 -6.34 -6.19 2.30
N ARG A 51 -7.34 -5.32 2.10
CA ARG A 51 -8.50 -5.62 1.24
C ARG A 51 -8.13 -5.83 -0.22
N LEU A 52 -7.16 -5.08 -0.74
CA LEU A 52 -6.65 -5.25 -2.09
C LEU A 52 -5.91 -6.57 -2.23
N LEU A 53 -5.05 -6.94 -1.27
CA LEU A 53 -4.38 -8.24 -1.25
C LEU A 53 -5.39 -9.39 -1.28
N ASP A 54 -6.46 -9.29 -0.49
CA ASP A 54 -7.55 -10.26 -0.46
C ASP A 54 -8.30 -10.33 -1.80
N ALA A 55 -8.71 -9.18 -2.33
CA ALA A 55 -9.42 -9.10 -3.62
C ALA A 55 -8.59 -9.61 -4.80
N LEU A 56 -7.26 -9.49 -4.72
CA LEU A 56 -6.32 -9.93 -5.75
C LEU A 56 -5.82 -11.36 -5.56
N GLY A 57 -6.25 -12.06 -4.50
CA GLY A 57 -5.78 -13.42 -4.19
C GLY A 57 -4.28 -13.49 -3.98
N ALA A 58 -3.69 -12.47 -3.35
CA ALA A 58 -2.26 -12.39 -3.12
C ALA A 58 -1.78 -13.47 -2.15
N ASP A 59 -0.47 -13.76 -2.20
CA ASP A 59 0.17 -14.72 -1.29
C ASP A 59 -0.06 -14.31 0.18
N SER A 60 -0.50 -15.28 1.00
CA SER A 60 -0.85 -15.03 2.40
C SER A 60 0.32 -14.50 3.25
N SER A 61 1.57 -14.76 2.84
CA SER A 61 2.76 -14.23 3.50
C SER A 61 2.91 -12.70 3.39
N LEU A 62 2.17 -12.04 2.50
CA LEU A 62 2.18 -10.59 2.35
C LEU A 62 1.30 -9.87 3.39
N TYR A 63 0.35 -10.56 4.02
CA TYR A 63 -0.59 -9.95 4.96
C TYR A 63 0.12 -9.45 6.22
N ASP A 64 1.09 -10.21 6.73
CA ASP A 64 1.92 -9.83 7.89
C ASP A 64 3.00 -8.79 7.55
N ARG A 65 3.03 -8.30 6.30
CA ARG A 65 4.01 -7.33 5.78
C ARG A 65 3.37 -6.00 5.40
N VAL A 66 2.17 -5.73 5.90
CA VAL A 66 1.50 -4.43 5.79
C VAL A 66 1.73 -3.65 7.08
N TYR A 67 2.43 -2.52 6.96
CA TYR A 67 2.75 -1.65 8.07
C TYR A 67 2.04 -0.31 7.91
N THR A 68 1.67 0.30 9.03
CA THR A 68 1.14 1.66 9.01
C THR A 68 2.25 2.64 9.33
N GLY A 69 2.55 3.53 8.40
CA GLY A 69 3.59 4.54 8.48
C GLY A 69 3.17 5.77 9.29
N ALA A 70 3.58 6.96 8.85
CA ALA A 70 3.27 8.19 9.57
C ALA A 70 1.77 8.47 9.65
N ARG A 71 1.36 9.23 10.67
CA ARG A 71 -0.05 9.60 10.90
C ARG A 71 -0.42 10.97 10.36
N LYS A 72 0.57 11.79 10.03
CA LYS A 72 0.41 13.17 9.58
C LYS A 72 1.61 13.62 8.74
N PRO A 73 1.44 14.61 7.86
CA PRO A 73 2.55 15.24 7.18
C PRO A 73 3.54 15.90 8.16
N LEU A 74 4.79 16.05 7.73
CA LEU A 74 5.85 16.59 8.59
C LEU A 74 5.68 18.07 8.93
N ALA A 75 5.13 18.87 8.02
CA ALA A 75 5.16 20.35 8.11
C ALA A 75 3.82 21.03 7.74
N ARG A 76 2.76 20.26 7.51
CA ARG A 76 1.44 20.77 7.15
C ARG A 76 0.34 19.90 7.74
N ASP A 77 -0.87 20.45 7.80
CA ASP A 77 -2.04 19.67 8.16
C ASP A 77 -2.35 18.63 7.08
N LEU A 78 -2.91 17.50 7.51
CA LEU A 78 -3.41 16.48 6.59
C LEU A 78 -4.72 16.95 5.97
N ILE A 79 -4.80 16.90 4.64
CA ILE A 79 -6.02 17.09 3.87
C ILE A 79 -6.20 15.82 3.04
N THR A 80 -7.31 15.11 3.26
CA THR A 80 -7.63 13.86 2.55
C THR A 80 -8.57 14.11 1.38
N ALA A 81 -8.64 13.13 0.47
CA ALA A 81 -9.57 13.12 -0.65
C ALA A 81 -10.80 12.24 -0.37
N GLU A 82 -11.09 11.98 0.91
CA GLU A 82 -12.23 11.21 1.35
C GLU A 82 -13.54 11.99 1.13
N TRP A 83 -14.55 11.30 0.61
CA TRP A 83 -15.90 11.82 0.41
C TRP A 83 -16.87 11.16 1.39
#